data_AF-A0A961K782-F1
#
_entry.id   AF-A0A961K782-F1
#
_cell.length_a   1.000
_cell.length_b   1.000
_cell.length_c   1.000
_cell.angle_alpha   90.00
_cell.angle_beta   90.00
_cell.angle_gamma   90.00
#
_symmetry.space_group_name_H-M   'P 1'
#
loop_
_entity.id
_entity.type
_entity.pdbx_description
1 polymer ?
#
loop_
_entity_poly.entity_id
_entity_poly.type
_entity_poly.pdbx_seq_one_letter_code
_entity_poly.pdbx_strand_id
1 'polypeptide(L)' 'DSFVFRAGDDRDEIADFQRGSDILVLDDNLWGGGMSAQDVIDTYGVDKGSYTVLNFGGGDVLTVLGISNPDNLVDDISIV' A
#
# COMPACT_ATOMS: atom_id res chain seq x y z
N ASP A 1 2.60 -3.63 13.92
CA ASP A 1 1.83 -2.37 13.92
C ASP A 1 0.79 -2.35 12.81
N SER A 2 -0.10 -1.35 12.81
CA SER A 2 -1.06 -1.15 11.73
C SER A 2 -0.88 0.25 11.16
N PHE A 3 -0.47 0.31 9.89
CA PHE A 3 -0.34 1.54 9.15
C PHE A 3 -1.63 1.75 8.36
N VAL A 4 -2.31 2.87 8.57
CA VAL A 4 -3.59 3.13 7.92
C VAL A 4 -3.42 4.23 6.90
N PHE A 5 -3.88 3.99 5.67
CA PHE A 5 -3.83 4.96 4.58
C PHE A 5 -5.21 5.09 3.91
N ARG A 6 -5.66 6.33 3.76
CA ARG A 6 -7.00 6.69 3.28
C ARG A 6 -6.95 7.77 2.20
N ALA A 7 -8.06 7.94 1.50
CA ALA A 7 -8.22 9.04 0.57
C ALA A 7 -8.04 10.39 1.28
N GLY A 8 -7.16 11.25 0.74
CA GLY A 8 -6.81 12.54 1.31
C GLY A 8 -5.65 12.51 2.32
N ASP A 9 -5.02 11.36 2.55
CA ASP A 9 -3.75 11.29 3.27
C ASP A 9 -2.56 11.76 2.39
N ASP A 10 -2.79 12.03 1.10
CA ASP A 10 -1.82 12.58 0.15
C ASP A 10 -0.54 11.74 0.07
N ARG A 11 0.59 12.21 0.62
CA ARG A 11 1.90 11.58 0.38
C ARG A 11 2.55 11.14 1.68
N ASP A 12 2.49 9.84 1.91
CA ASP A 12 3.01 9.22 3.13
C ASP A 12 4.14 8.22 2.85
N GLU A 13 4.97 8.02 3.87
CA GLU A 13 6.10 7.10 3.85
C GLU A 13 6.11 6.22 5.10
N ILE A 14 6.24 4.91 4.90
CA ILE A 14 6.46 3.92 5.95
C ILE A 14 7.91 3.46 5.86
N ALA A 15 8.70 3.76 6.88
CA ALA A 15 10.15 3.55 6.86
C ALA A 15 10.60 2.17 7.38
N ASP A 16 9.77 1.49 8.17
CA ASP A 16 10.15 0.32 8.97
C ASP A 16 9.15 -0.84 8.90
N PHE A 17 8.42 -0.98 7.79
CA PHE A 17 7.44 -2.06 7.60
C PHE A 17 8.06 -3.46 7.74
N GLN A 18 7.49 -4.28 8.62
CA GLN A 18 7.92 -5.64 8.93
C GLN A 18 6.90 -6.67 8.45
N ARG A 19 7.23 -7.38 7.38
CA ARG A 19 6.34 -8.42 6.82
C ARG A 19 6.01 -9.53 7.82
N GLY A 20 4.76 -9.99 7.77
CA GLY A 20 4.23 -11.01 8.68
C GLY A 20 4.06 -10.55 10.13
N SER A 21 4.31 -9.27 10.44
CA SER A 21 4.13 -8.66 11.76
C SER A 21 3.30 -7.39 11.70
N ASP A 22 3.53 -6.56 10.67
CA ASP A 22 2.81 -5.33 10.42
C ASP A 22 1.70 -5.53 9.40
N ILE A 23 0.64 -4.74 9.54
CA ILE A 23 -0.49 -4.73 8.61
C ILE A 23 -0.58 -3.35 7.95
N LEU A 24 -0.73 -3.36 6.62
CA LEU A 24 -1.10 -2.18 5.86
C LEU A 24 -2.62 -2.16 5.66
N VAL A 25 -3.28 -1.21 6.32
CA VAL A 25 -4.73 -1.00 6.24
C VAL A 25 -5.01 0.04 5.16
N LEU A 26 -5.67 -0.36 4.08
CA LEU A 26 -6.03 0.50 2.97
C LEU A 26 -7.56 0.68 2.93
N ASP A 27 -8.02 1.93 2.94
CA ASP A 27 -9.44 2.25 2.82
C ASP A 27 -9.86 2.19 1.35
N ASP A 28 -10.91 1.42 1.05
CA ASP A 28 -11.31 1.12 -0.32
C ASP A 28 -11.88 2.32 -1.10
N ASN A 29 -12.17 3.42 -0.40
CA ASN A 29 -12.51 4.71 -1.00
C ASN A 29 -11.38 5.29 -1.86
N LEU A 30 -10.13 4.83 -1.69
CA LEU A 30 -8.98 5.21 -2.53
C LEU A 30 -9.17 4.84 -4.01
N TRP A 31 -9.90 3.75 -4.30
CA TRP A 31 -10.12 3.26 -5.67
C TRP A 31 -11.60 3.01 -6.01
N GLY A 32 -12.50 3.10 -5.02
CA GLY A 32 -13.94 2.89 -5.20
C GLY A 32 -14.42 1.46 -4.91
N GLY A 33 -13.61 0.65 -4.20
CA GLY A 33 -13.98 -0.69 -3.74
C GLY A 33 -13.88 -1.81 -4.79
N GLY A 34 -14.23 -3.03 -4.36
CA GLY A 34 -14.41 -4.20 -5.24
C GLY A 34 -13.13 -4.89 -5.73
N MET A 35 -11.95 -4.50 -5.23
CA MET A 35 -10.66 -5.09 -5.56
C MET A 35 -10.14 -5.92 -4.38
N SER A 36 -9.48 -7.05 -4.66
CA SER A 36 -8.69 -7.77 -3.66
C SER A 36 -7.34 -7.10 -3.40
N ALA A 37 -6.62 -7.51 -2.34
CA ALA A 37 -5.26 -7.01 -2.09
C ALA A 37 -4.32 -7.26 -3.27
N GLN A 38 -4.42 -8.42 -3.93
CA GLN A 38 -3.64 -8.71 -5.13
C GLN A 38 -4.03 -7.77 -6.28
N ASP A 39 -5.32 -7.55 -6.52
CA ASP A 39 -5.77 -6.64 -7.58
C ASP A 39 -5.27 -5.19 -7.35
N VAL A 40 -5.28 -4.74 -6.08
CA VAL A 40 -4.75 -3.43 -5.69
C VAL A 40 -3.24 -3.36 -5.97
N ILE A 41 -2.48 -4.39 -5.59
CA ILE A 41 -1.03 -4.43 -5.82
C ILE A 41 -0.70 -4.47 -7.32
N ASP A 42 -1.39 -5.30 -8.09
CA ASP A 42 -1.21 -5.42 -9.54
C ASP A 42 -1.54 -4.10 -10.28
N THR A 43 -2.50 -3.35 -9.76
CA THR A 43 -2.99 -2.11 -10.40
C THR A 43 -2.18 -0.89 -10.00
N TYR A 44 -1.83 -0.74 -8.72
CA TYR A 44 -1.27 0.49 -8.16
C TYR A 44 0.17 0.36 -7.68
N GLY A 45 0.66 -0.87 -7.47
CA GLY A 45 1.99 -1.17 -6.97
C GLY A 45 3.09 -1.01 -8.01
N VAL A 46 4.13 -0.26 -7.67
CA VAL A 46 5.31 -0.08 -8.52
C VAL A 46 6.58 -0.31 -7.71
N ASP A 47 7.39 -1.28 -8.14
CA ASP A 47 8.76 -1.48 -7.67
C ASP A 47 9.65 -0.31 -8.09
N LYS A 48 10.33 0.32 -7.13
CA LYS A 48 11.32 1.40 -7.35
C LYS A 48 12.75 1.00 -6.96
N GLY A 49 13.01 -0.29 -6.85
CA GLY A 49 14.31 -0.91 -6.59
C GLY A 49 14.53 -1.27 -5.13
N SER A 50 14.37 -0.31 -4.21
CA SER A 50 14.54 -0.54 -2.76
C SER A 50 13.29 -0.23 -1.95
N TYR A 51 12.20 0.13 -2.62
CA TYR A 51 10.92 0.48 -2.02
C TYR A 51 9.78 0.27 -3.01
N THR A 52 8.57 0.17 -2.49
CA THR A 52 7.34 0.02 -3.25
C THR A 52 6.57 1.33 -3.15
N VAL A 53 5.97 1.74 -4.26
CA VAL A 53 5.03 2.88 -4.29
C VAL A 53 3.66 2.36 -4.67
N LEU A 54 2.65 2.71 -3.87
CA LEU A 54 1.24 2.56 -4.19
C LEU A 54 0.70 3.95 -4.54
N ASN A 55 0.32 4.16 -5.81
CA ASN A 55 -0.20 5.44 -6.27
C ASN A 55 -1.66 5.28 -6.71
N PHE A 56 -2.59 5.81 -5.91
CA PHE A 56 -4.03 5.71 -6.13
C PHE A 56 -4.58 6.85 -7.00
N GLY A 57 -3.73 7.79 -7.42
CA GLY A 57 -4.14 9.00 -8.12
C GLY A 57 -4.62 10.08 -7.14
N GLY A 58 -5.12 11.20 -7.65
CA GLY A 58 -5.68 12.29 -6.81
C GLY A 58 -4.67 13.06 -5.94
N GLY A 59 -3.44 12.57 -5.79
CA GLY A 59 -2.47 13.06 -4.81
C GLY A 59 -2.03 11.98 -3.83
N ASP A 60 -2.85 10.94 -3.67
CA ASP A 60 -2.70 9.83 -2.73
C ASP A 60 -1.65 8.82 -3.20
N VAL A 61 -0.47 8.90 -2.59
CA VAL A 61 0.72 8.09 -2.88
C VAL A 61 1.35 7.62 -1.57
N LEU A 62 1.33 6.31 -1.34
CA LEU A 62 2.00 5.68 -0.21
C LEU A 62 3.32 5.05 -0.66
N THR A 63 4.40 5.36 0.06
CA THR A 63 5.72 4.76 -0.15
C THR A 63 6.05 3.82 1.00
N VAL A 64 6.40 2.57 0.69
CA VAL A 64 6.83 1.56 1.66
C VAL A 64 8.31 1.25 1.44
N LEU A 65 9.15 1.73 2.34
CA LEU A 65 10.60 1.53 2.26
C LEU A 65 10.98 0.09 2.62
N GLY A 66 12.09 -0.39 2.04
CA GLY A 66 12.64 -1.71 2.34
C GLY A 66 11.92 -2.88 1.67
N ILE A 67 10.80 -2.63 0.99
CA ILE A 67 10.05 -3.64 0.22
C ILE A 67 10.15 -3.31 -1.26
N SER A 68 10.98 -4.03 -2.01
CA SER A 68 11.15 -3.78 -3.45
C SER A 68 10.08 -4.43 -4.32
N ASN A 69 9.76 -5.71 -4.09
CA ASN A 69 8.67 -6.38 -4.81
C ASN A 69 7.32 -6.14 -4.12
N PRO A 70 6.36 -5.44 -4.76
CA PRO A 70 5.04 -5.15 -4.20
C PRO A 70 4.23 -6.41 -3.80
N ASP A 71 4.40 -7.53 -4.53
CA ASP A 71 3.68 -8.79 -4.22
C ASP A 71 3.94 -9.27 -2.78
N ASN A 72 5.07 -8.87 -2.20
CA ASN A 72 5.40 -9.20 -0.83
C ASN A 72 4.51 -8.52 0.22
N LEU A 73 3.68 -7.54 -0.16
CA LEU A 73 2.75 -6.85 0.72
C LEU A 73 1.36 -7.51 0.75
N VAL A 74 1.01 -8.32 -0.25
CA VAL A 74 -0.36 -8.81 -0.47
C VAL A 74 -0.94 -9.50 0.77
N ASP A 75 -0.16 -10.38 1.39
CA ASP A 75 -0.58 -11.14 2.58
C ASP A 75 -0.70 -10.27 3.84
N ASP A 76 -0.08 -9.09 3.84
CA ASP A 76 -0.05 -8.14 4.96
C ASP A 76 -1.01 -6.94 4.75
N ILE A 77 -1.86 -6.96 3.70
CA ILE A 77 -2.84 -5.91 3.41
C ILE A 77 -4.22 -6.28 3.98
N SER A 78 -4.82 -5.33 4.69
CA SER A 78 -6.23 -5.37 5.08
C SER A 78 -6.99 -4.23 4.39
N ILE A 79 -8.04 -4.57 3.66
CA ILE A 79 -8.92 -3.58 3.02
C ILE A 79 -10.12 -3.30 3.95
N VAL A 80 -10.44 -2.02 4.17
CA VAL A 80 -11.54 -1.55 5.04
C VAL A 80 -12.48 -0.60 4.33
#